data_AF-A0A173VJI9-F1
#
_entry.id   AF-A0A173VJI9-F1
#
_cell.length_a   1.000
_cell.length_b   1.000
_cell.length_c   1.000
_cell.angle_alpha   90.00
_cell.angle_beta   90.00
_cell.angle_gamma   90.00
#
_symmetry.space_group_name_H-M   'P 1'
#
loop_
_entity.id
_entity.type
_entity.pdbx_description
1 polymer ?
#
loop_
_entity_poly.entity_id
_entity_poly.type
_entity_poly.pdbx_seq_one_letter_code
_entity_poly.pdbx_strand_id
1 'polypeptide(L)' 'MNKGNVIEIRCKKCNKLMMEYFVCGDDSAVALQNIGIKCDRCKRVMILKKYSEGMMKEHSENGTFRI' A
#
# COMPACT_ATOMS: atom_id res chain seq x y z
N MET A 1 10.57 -3.69 15.95
CA MET A 1 9.48 -4.27 15.15
C MET A 1 10.07 -4.75 13.84
N ASN A 2 9.86 -6.02 13.49
CA ASN A 2 10.44 -6.63 12.28
C ASN A 2 9.96 -5.89 11.03
N LYS A 3 10.89 -5.29 10.27
CA LYS A 3 10.59 -4.57 9.01
C LYS A 3 9.98 -5.44 7.90
N GLY A 4 9.83 -6.75 8.12
CA GLY A 4 9.22 -7.68 7.16
C GLY A 4 7.70 -7.78 7.21
N ASN A 5 7.04 -7.19 8.21
CA ASN A 5 5.60 -7.41 8.44
C ASN A 5 4.71 -6.21 8.10
N VAL A 6 5.28 -5.13 7.57
CA VAL A 6 4.52 -3.92 7.22
C VAL A 6 4.93 -3.47 5.82
N ILE A 7 3.92 -3.22 4.98
CA ILE A 7 4.07 -2.54 3.71
C ILE A 7 3.56 -1.12 3.87
N GLU A 8 4.43 -0.14 3.69
CA GLU A 8 4.08 1.28 3.73
C GLU A 8 3.52 1.72 2.37
N ILE A 9 2.26 2.12 2.34
CA ILE A 9 1.63 2.70 1.15
C ILE A 9 1.88 4.20 1.16
N ARG A 10 2.69 4.66 0.21
CA ARG A 10 3.13 6.07 0.11
C ARG A 10 2.66 6.71 -1.18
N CYS A 11 2.43 8.02 -1.13
CA CYS A 11 2.06 8.78 -2.33
C CYS A 11 3.24 8.87 -3.30
N LYS A 12 3.07 8.43 -4.54
CA LYS A 12 4.07 8.47 -5.62
C LYS A 12 4.56 9.88 -5.94
N LYS A 13 3.71 10.91 -5.75
CA LYS A 13 4.08 12.31 -6.04
C LYS A 13 4.92 12.96 -4.94
N CYS A 14 4.63 12.69 -3.67
CA CYS A 14 5.19 13.47 -2.55
C CYS A 14 5.79 12.63 -1.41
N ASN A 15 5.85 11.30 -1.62
CA ASN A 15 6.38 10.27 -0.73
C ASN A 15 5.81 10.27 0.71
N LYS A 16 4.69 10.97 0.90
CA LYS A 16 3.95 11.02 2.17
C LYS A 16 3.32 9.65 2.42
N LEU A 17 3.51 9.12 3.62
CA LEU A 17 2.83 7.93 4.11
C LEU A 17 1.32 8.17 4.15
N MET A 18 0.55 7.24 3.58
CA MET A 18 -0.90 7.32 3.51
C MET A 18 -1.57 6.21 4.30
N MET A 19 -0.99 5.01 4.27
CA MET A 19 -1.52 3.83 4.96
C MET A 19 -0.39 2.84 5.25
N GLU A 20 -0.53 2.07 6.32
CA GLU A 20 0.29 0.91 6.60
C GLU A 20 -0.57 -0.34 6.40
N TYR A 21 -0.03 -1.31 5.67
CA TYR A 21 -0.63 -2.63 5.53
C TYR A 21 0.17 -3.64 6.34
N PHE A 22 -0.48 -4.31 7.28
CA PHE A 22 0.13 -5.36 8.10
C PHE A 22 -0.01 -6.70 7.38
N VAL A 23 1.11 -7.31 7.06
CA VAL A 23 1.21 -8.56 6.29
C VAL A 23 0.56 -9.71 7.08
N CYS A 24 -0.38 -10.41 6.45
CA CYS A 24 -1.10 -11.55 7.04
C CYS A 24 -0.49 -12.90 6.66
N GLY A 25 0.34 -12.95 5.60
CA GLY A 25 1.04 -14.16 5.16
C GLY A 25 0.31 -14.95 4.07
N ASP A 26 -0.79 -14.44 3.52
CA ASP A 26 -1.51 -15.02 2.37
C ASP A 26 -1.43 -14.05 1.19
N ASP A 27 -0.60 -14.38 0.20
CA ASP A 27 -0.38 -13.57 -1.00
C ASP A 27 -1.61 -13.47 -1.92
N SER A 28 -2.53 -14.42 -1.81
CA SER A 28 -3.75 -14.49 -2.62
C SER A 28 -4.90 -13.66 -2.04
N ALA A 29 -4.84 -13.34 -0.74
CA ALA A 29 -5.86 -12.57 -0.05
C ALA A 29 -5.98 -11.17 -0.65
N VAL A 30 -7.20 -10.77 -1.00
CA VAL A 30 -7.49 -9.40 -1.45
C VAL A 30 -7.47 -8.49 -0.22
N ALA A 31 -6.44 -7.65 -0.14
CA ALA A 31 -6.23 -6.72 0.95
C ALA A 31 -6.95 -5.39 0.75
N LEU A 32 -6.99 -4.88 -0.48
CA LEU A 32 -7.57 -3.57 -0.80
C LEU A 32 -8.52 -3.68 -2.00
N GLN A 33 -9.82 -3.76 -1.69
CA GLN A 33 -10.90 -3.90 -2.66
C GLN A 33 -11.78 -2.64 -2.68
N ASN A 34 -11.73 -1.88 -3.77
CA ASN A 34 -12.53 -0.67 -4.00
C ASN A 34 -12.32 0.43 -2.94
N ILE A 35 -11.08 0.60 -2.47
CA ILE A 35 -10.72 1.62 -1.48
C ILE A 35 -10.22 2.89 -2.17
N GLY A 36 -10.79 4.04 -1.80
CA GLY A 36 -10.30 5.36 -2.20
C GLY A 36 -9.39 5.95 -1.12
N ILE A 37 -8.17 6.34 -1.50
CA ILE A 37 -7.20 6.98 -0.59
C ILE A 37 -6.91 8.39 -1.09
N LYS A 38 -7.04 9.38 -0.22
CA LYS A 38 -6.67 10.78 -0.49
C LYS A 38 -5.37 11.10 0.21
N CYS A 39 -4.38 11.57 -0.54
CA CYS A 39 -3.16 12.12 0.03
C CYS A 39 -3.45 13.46 0.73
N ASP A 40 -3.12 13.57 2.00
CA ASP A 40 -3.32 14.79 2.80
C ASP A 40 -2.46 15.96 2.30
N ARG A 41 -1.26 15.69 1.78
CA ARG A 41 -0.30 16.69 1.31
C ARG A 41 -0.63 17.19 -0.10
N CYS A 42 -0.69 16.31 -1.10
CA CYS A 42 -0.87 16.72 -2.50
C CYS A 42 -2.32 16.66 -2.98
N LYS A 43 -3.26 16.25 -2.12
CA LYS A 43 -4.71 16.13 -2.37
C LYS A 43 -5.13 15.17 -3.47
N ARG A 44 -4.19 14.43 -4.07
CA ARG A 44 -4.46 13.40 -5.08
C ARG A 44 -5.27 12.26 -4.45
N VAL A 45 -6.29 11.81 -5.19
CA VAL A 45 -7.11 10.65 -4.83
C VAL A 45 -6.70 9.47 -5.71
N MET A 46 -6.54 8.30 -5.12
CA MET A 46 -6.24 7.04 -5.80
C MET A 46 -7.29 6.00 -5.42
N ILE A 47 -7.67 5.17 -6.39
CA ILE A 47 -8.66 4.12 -6.20
C ILE A 47 -7.96 2.78 -6.38
N LEU A 48 -7.87 2.02 -5.30
CA LEU A 48 -7.27 0.69 -5.27
C LEU A 48 -8.33 -0.35 -5.56
N LYS A 49 -8.21 -1.01 -6.71
CA LYS A 49 -9.14 -2.04 -7.18
C LYS A 49 -8.44 -3.39 -7.14
N LYS A 50 -8.85 -4.26 -6.21
CA LYS A 50 -8.43 -5.66 -6.14
C LYS A 50 -6.93 -5.87 -5.99
N TYR A 51 -6.30 -5.15 -5.06
CA TYR A 51 -4.91 -5.42 -4.70
C TYR A 51 -4.86 -6.58 -3.70
N SER A 52 -4.14 -7.65 -4.07
CA SER A 52 -3.76 -8.70 -3.13
C SER A 52 -2.50 -8.34 -2.36
N GLU A 53 -2.24 -9.05 -1.27
CA GLU A 53 -0.97 -8.94 -0.53
C GLU A 53 0.24 -9.21 -1.43
N GLY A 54 0.18 -10.27 -2.24
CA GLY A 54 1.24 -10.61 -3.19
C GLY A 54 1.51 -9.48 -4.19
N MET A 55 0.46 -8.85 -4.73
CA MET A 55 0.61 -7.71 -5.63
C MET A 55 1.30 -6.52 -4.96
N MET A 56 0.96 -6.24 -3.70
CA MET A 56 1.61 -5.16 -2.94
C MET A 56 3.08 -5.47 -2.63
N LYS A 57 3.41 -6.73 -2.31
CA LYS A 57 4.80 -7.17 -2.09
C LYS A 57 5.63 -7.03 -3.37
N GLU A 58 5.13 -7.55 -4.49
CA GLU A 58 5.80 -7.50 -5.79
C GLU A 58 6.12 -6.07 -6.25
N HIS A 59 5.18 -5.15 -6.03
CA HIS A 59 5.34 -3.74 -6.41
C HIS A 59 5.95 -2.88 -5.30
N SER A 60 6.33 -3.48 -4.18
CA SER A 60 7.02 -2.79 -3.09
C SER A 60 8.53 -2.86 -3.25
N GLU A 61 9.19 -1.74 -2.97
CA GLU A 61 10.65 -1.67 -2.87
C GLU A 61 11.00 -1.48 -1.39
N ASN A 62 11.72 -2.44 -0.80
CA ASN A 62 12.11 -2.40 0.62
C ASN A 62 10.93 -2.13 1.58
N GLY A 63 9.77 -2.76 1.33
CA GLY A 63 8.56 -2.58 2.14
C GLY A 63 7.79 -1.29 1.87
N THR A 64 8.15 -0.52 0.84
CA THR A 64 7.40 0.67 0.43
C THR A 64 6.67 0.44 -0.89
N PHE A 65 5.35 0.56 -0.90
CA PHE A 65 4.50 0.53 -2.09
C PHE A 65 4.05 1.95 -2.46
N ARG A 66 4.43 2.44 -3.65
CA ARG A 66 4.16 3.82 -4.07
C ARG A 66 3.03 3.91 -5.10
N ILE A 67 1.97 4.63 -4.76
CA ILE A 67 0.77 4.82 -5.60
C ILE A 67 0.49 6.29 -5.91
#